data_AF-A0A9E4KCI2-F1
#
_entry.id   AF-A0A9E4KCI2-F1
#
_cell.length_a   1.000
_cell.length_b   1.000
_cell.length_c   1.000
_cell.angle_alpha   90.00
_cell.angle_beta   90.00
_cell.angle_gamma   90.00
#
_symmetry.space_group_name_H-M   'P 1'
#
loop_
_entity.id
_entity.type
_entity.pdbx_description
1 polymer ?
#
loop_
_entity_poly.entity_id
_entity_poly.type
_entity_poly.pdbx_seq_one_letter_code
_entity_poly.pdbx_strand_id
1 'polypeptide(L)'
;MKIGQSIIKGAIIVVVTLVLVKGFFIYMDSEFDDDCAILNKISKNPVLSDAVFREISFYYREPKLLSNIGRSTGVVYIEEMDKEIEINWDQLGIPKRHAAIEIKGKGVNYSYIDPENVEEIRIGFGYRSHLVYAVNTDKKVGNLQYDLYVECSDK
;
A
#
# COMPACT_ATOMS: atom_id res chain seq x y z
N MET A 1 47.28 36.66 -0.09
CA MET A 1 46.73 35.31 -0.35
C MET A 1 45.56 35.02 0.59
N LYS A 2 44.32 35.40 0.24
CA LYS A 2 43.10 35.01 1.01
C LYS A 2 41.92 34.58 0.14
N ILE A 3 41.98 34.84 -1.17
CA ILE A 3 40.87 34.61 -2.12
C ILE A 3 40.78 33.11 -2.51
N GLY A 4 41.92 32.41 -2.63
CA GLY A 4 41.94 31.00 -3.03
C GLY A 4 41.33 30.03 -2.00
N GLN A 5 41.45 30.32 -0.70
CA GLN A 5 40.90 29.44 0.36
C GLN A 5 39.36 29.50 0.46
N SER A 6 38.73 30.65 0.15
CA SER A 6 37.27 30.77 0.18
C SER A 6 36.59 30.04 -0.98
N ILE A 7 37.21 30.03 -2.16
CA ILE A 7 36.66 29.33 -3.34
C ILE A 7 36.73 27.82 -3.13
N ILE A 8 37.84 27.32 -2.56
CA ILE A 8 38.01 25.89 -2.26
C ILE A 8 36.98 25.42 -1.21
N LYS A 9 36.74 26.20 -0.15
CA LYS A 9 35.72 25.88 0.86
C LYS A 9 34.30 25.86 0.26
N GLY A 10 33.97 26.83 -0.60
CA GLY A 10 32.67 26.86 -1.29
C GLY A 10 32.47 25.64 -2.21
N ALA A 11 33.49 25.27 -2.98
CA ALA A 11 33.43 24.10 -3.85
C ALA A 11 33.27 22.78 -3.07
N ILE A 12 33.98 22.63 -1.94
CA ILE A 12 33.85 21.45 -1.07
C ILE A 12 32.43 21.34 -0.50
N ILE A 13 31.85 22.44 -0.03
CA ILE A 13 30.48 22.45 0.52
C ILE A 13 29.48 22.02 -0.56
N VAL A 14 29.57 22.57 -1.78
CA VAL A 14 28.67 22.21 -2.88
C VAL A 14 28.78 20.74 -3.26
N VAL A 15 30.00 20.19 -3.33
CA VAL A 15 30.21 18.76 -3.63
C VAL A 15 29.64 17.88 -2.52
N VAL A 16 29.88 18.22 -1.25
CA VAL A 16 29.33 17.46 -0.11
C VAL A 16 27.80 17.50 -0.12
N THR A 17 27.18 18.66 -0.35
CA THR A 17 25.72 18.76 -0.43
C THR A 17 25.17 17.95 -1.60
N LEU A 18 25.80 17.98 -2.78
CA LEU A 18 25.37 17.18 -3.93
C LEU A 18 25.47 15.67 -3.69
N VAL A 19 26.53 15.21 -3.00
CA VAL A 19 26.70 13.80 -2.63
C VAL A 19 25.64 13.38 -1.61
N LEU A 20 25.35 14.22 -0.61
CA LEU A 20 24.31 13.94 0.37
C LEU A 20 22.91 13.93 -0.25
N VAL A 21 22.61 14.85 -1.15
CA VAL A 21 21.34 14.91 -1.87
C VAL A 21 21.18 13.69 -2.79
N LYS A 22 22.22 13.31 -3.54
CA LYS A 22 22.20 12.06 -4.33
C LYS A 22 22.05 10.83 -3.44
N GLY A 23 22.77 10.76 -2.32
CA GLY A 23 22.66 9.67 -1.36
C GLY A 23 21.26 9.57 -0.77
N PHE A 24 20.62 10.70 -0.48
CA PHE A 24 19.23 10.76 -0.05
C PHE A 24 18.28 10.25 -1.13
N PHE A 25 18.45 10.66 -2.39
CA PHE A 25 17.62 10.15 -3.49
C PHE A 25 17.83 8.65 -3.72
N ILE A 26 19.05 8.13 -3.66
CA ILE A 26 19.34 6.69 -3.80
C ILE A 26 18.76 5.89 -2.62
N TYR A 27 18.88 6.42 -1.39
CA TYR A 27 18.30 5.80 -0.20
C TYR A 27 16.78 5.69 -0.33
N MET A 28 16.13 6.80 -0.71
CA MET A 28 14.69 6.81 -0.99
C MET A 28 14.34 5.81 -2.10
N ASP A 29 15.14 5.74 -3.18
CA ASP A 29 14.92 4.80 -4.30
C ASP A 29 15.01 3.32 -3.89
N SER A 30 15.93 2.98 -2.99
CA SER A 30 16.09 1.62 -2.47
C SER A 30 14.95 1.17 -1.57
N GLU A 31 14.27 2.11 -0.90
CA GLU A 31 13.06 1.83 -0.12
C GLU A 31 11.85 1.57 -1.05
N PHE A 32 11.90 2.02 -2.32
CA PHE A 32 10.80 1.88 -3.30
C PHE A 32 10.88 0.64 -4.20
N ASP A 33 12.07 0.16 -4.56
CA ASP A 33 12.21 -1.05 -5.40
C ASP A 33 11.87 -2.34 -4.63
N ASP A 34 11.72 -2.27 -3.30
CA ASP A 34 11.39 -3.42 -2.44
C ASP A 34 9.87 -3.64 -2.30
N ASP A 35 9.03 -2.60 -2.40
CA ASP A 35 7.57 -2.70 -2.19
C ASP A 35 6.95 -3.79 -3.10
N CYS A 36 7.26 -3.74 -4.40
CA CYS A 36 6.75 -4.73 -5.35
C CYS A 36 7.39 -6.10 -5.20
N ALA A 37 8.65 -6.19 -4.76
CA ALA A 37 9.29 -7.46 -4.47
C ALA A 37 8.64 -8.14 -3.26
N ILE A 38 8.30 -7.35 -2.23
CA ILE A 38 7.55 -7.79 -1.04
C ILE A 38 6.17 -8.31 -1.45
N LEU A 39 5.39 -7.53 -2.18
CA LEU A 39 4.05 -7.93 -2.63
C LEU A 39 4.09 -9.16 -3.55
N ASN A 40 5.09 -9.27 -4.43
CA ASN A 40 5.29 -10.46 -5.27
C ASN A 40 5.66 -11.72 -4.48
N LYS A 41 6.33 -11.60 -3.33
CA LYS A 41 6.57 -12.74 -2.44
C LYS A 41 5.28 -13.19 -1.77
N ILE A 42 4.44 -12.24 -1.34
CA ILE A 42 3.14 -12.53 -0.73
C ILE A 42 2.19 -13.18 -1.73
N SER A 43 2.09 -12.66 -2.96
CA SER A 43 1.16 -13.19 -3.99
C SER A 43 1.46 -14.63 -4.40
N LYS A 44 2.71 -15.08 -4.25
CA LYS A 44 3.15 -16.45 -4.53
C LYS A 44 2.97 -17.41 -3.35
N ASN A 45 2.57 -16.90 -2.18
CA ASN A 45 2.31 -17.70 -0.99
C ASN A 45 0.79 -17.82 -0.76
N PRO A 46 0.15 -18.92 -1.20
CA PRO A 46 -1.31 -19.04 -1.16
C PRO A 46 -1.88 -19.02 0.26
N VAL A 47 -1.15 -19.55 1.25
CA VAL A 47 -1.59 -19.55 2.65
C VAL A 47 -1.64 -18.13 3.19
N LEU A 48 -0.60 -17.34 2.89
CA LEU A 48 -0.52 -15.96 3.35
C LEU A 48 -1.53 -15.07 2.61
N SER A 49 -1.65 -15.22 1.29
CA SER A 49 -2.58 -14.44 0.48
C SER A 49 -4.05 -14.72 0.84
N ASP A 50 -4.40 -15.97 1.12
CA ASP A 50 -5.74 -16.36 1.58
C ASP A 50 -6.05 -15.83 2.98
N ALA A 51 -5.07 -15.85 3.88
CA ALA A 51 -5.24 -15.28 5.21
C ALA A 51 -5.50 -13.77 5.13
N VAL A 52 -4.69 -13.05 4.34
CA VAL A 52 -4.89 -11.61 4.10
C VAL A 52 -6.26 -11.34 3.48
N PHE A 53 -6.64 -12.08 2.44
CA PHE A 53 -7.96 -11.90 1.81
C PHE A 53 -9.09 -12.12 2.81
N ARG A 54 -9.00 -13.17 3.63
CA ARG A 54 -10.03 -13.50 4.63
C ARG A 54 -10.21 -12.38 5.64
N GLU A 55 -9.12 -11.86 6.18
CA GLU A 55 -9.17 -10.75 7.12
C GLU A 55 -9.78 -9.52 6.47
N ILE A 56 -9.34 -9.11 5.29
CA ILE A 56 -9.93 -7.94 4.61
C ILE A 56 -11.40 -8.20 4.25
N SER A 57 -11.73 -9.44 3.90
CA SER A 57 -13.08 -9.83 3.51
C SER A 57 -14.11 -9.65 4.63
N PHE A 58 -13.65 -9.73 5.87
CA PHE A 58 -14.46 -9.43 7.04
C PHE A 58 -14.89 -7.96 7.07
N TYR A 59 -13.97 -7.03 6.78
CA TYR A 59 -14.22 -5.58 6.89
C TYR A 59 -15.13 -5.03 5.79
N TYR A 60 -15.09 -5.57 4.56
CA TYR A 60 -16.08 -5.12 3.55
C TYR A 60 -17.50 -5.65 3.85
N ARG A 61 -17.62 -6.78 4.55
CA ARG A 61 -18.93 -7.29 5.03
C ARG A 61 -19.46 -6.50 6.22
N GLU A 62 -18.58 -5.79 6.94
CA GLU A 62 -18.91 -4.90 8.04
C GLU A 62 -18.51 -3.44 7.75
N PRO A 63 -19.13 -2.77 6.76
CA PRO A 63 -18.71 -1.44 6.29
C PRO A 63 -18.75 -0.35 7.38
N LYS A 64 -19.47 -0.57 8.49
CA LYS A 64 -19.48 0.31 9.67
C LYS A 64 -18.10 0.48 10.32
N LEU A 65 -17.16 -0.43 10.06
CA LEU A 65 -15.78 -0.31 10.53
C LEU A 65 -14.97 0.68 9.69
N LEU A 66 -15.40 0.93 8.44
CA LEU A 66 -14.77 1.89 7.52
C LEU A 66 -15.52 3.23 7.47
N SER A 67 -16.77 3.28 7.96
CA SER A 67 -17.62 4.48 7.88
C SER A 67 -17.13 5.68 8.69
N ASN A 68 -16.32 5.47 9.73
CA ASN A 68 -15.74 6.56 10.53
C ASN A 68 -14.62 7.32 9.80
N ILE A 69 -14.17 6.81 8.65
CA ILE A 69 -12.98 7.33 7.96
C ILE A 69 -13.32 8.57 7.12
N GLY A 70 -14.60 8.93 6.99
CA GLY A 70 -15.05 10.25 6.53
C GLY A 70 -14.56 10.68 5.14
N ARG A 71 -14.07 9.73 4.32
CA ARG A 71 -13.39 10.01 3.05
C ARG A 71 -14.18 9.52 1.85
N SER A 72 -14.26 10.41 0.86
CA SER A 72 -14.68 10.10 -0.52
C SER A 72 -13.54 9.49 -1.35
N THR A 73 -12.32 9.45 -0.81
CA THR A 73 -11.14 8.89 -1.48
C THR A 73 -11.13 7.39 -1.31
N GLY A 74 -10.95 6.67 -2.41
CA GLY A 74 -10.93 5.21 -2.52
C GLY A 74 -9.94 4.47 -1.61
N VAL A 75 -9.13 5.14 -0.79
CA VAL A 75 -8.02 4.55 -0.02
C VAL A 75 -8.10 4.91 1.45
N VAL A 76 -7.90 3.90 2.30
CA VAL A 76 -7.89 3.96 3.75
C VAL A 76 -6.52 3.56 4.27
N TYR A 77 -5.82 4.43 5.00
CA TYR A 77 -4.56 4.07 5.64
C TYR A 77 -4.81 3.38 6.98
N ILE A 78 -4.02 2.34 7.26
CA ILE A 78 -4.19 1.50 8.45
C ILE A 78 -3.93 2.29 9.74
N GLU A 79 -3.00 3.23 9.72
CA GLU A 79 -2.71 4.09 10.86
C GLU A 79 -3.86 5.04 11.24
N GLU A 80 -4.81 5.27 10.32
CA GLU A 80 -5.97 6.14 10.53
C GLU A 80 -7.19 5.37 11.06
N MET A 81 -7.10 4.05 11.19
CA MET A 81 -8.22 3.21 11.64
C MET A 81 -8.26 3.12 13.17
N ASP A 82 -9.39 3.51 13.76
CA ASP A 82 -9.65 3.43 15.21
C ASP A 82 -9.63 2.00 15.77
N LYS A 83 -9.86 1.00 14.90
CA LYS A 83 -9.80 -0.42 15.22
C LYS A 83 -8.73 -1.08 14.37
N GLU A 84 -7.84 -1.82 15.03
CA GLU A 84 -6.79 -2.54 14.31
C GLU A 84 -7.41 -3.63 13.42
N ILE A 85 -6.99 -3.64 12.16
CA ILE A 85 -7.17 -4.80 11.30
C ILE A 85 -6.21 -5.89 11.78
N GLU A 86 -6.70 -7.11 12.01
CA GLU A 86 -5.91 -8.24 12.53
C GLU A 86 -4.90 -8.83 11.51
N ILE A 87 -4.54 -8.07 10.48
CA ILE A 87 -3.47 -8.41 9.57
C ILE A 87 -2.14 -8.16 10.28
N ASN A 88 -1.28 -9.18 10.31
CA ASN A 88 0.09 -9.02 10.79
C ASN A 88 0.96 -8.34 9.71
N TRP A 89 0.90 -7.02 9.67
CA TRP A 89 1.64 -6.17 8.71
C TRP A 89 3.15 -6.39 8.75
N ASP A 90 3.72 -6.65 9.92
CA ASP A 90 5.14 -6.95 10.07
C ASP A 90 5.52 -8.27 9.39
N GLN A 91 4.65 -9.28 9.48
CA GLN A 91 4.82 -10.55 8.76
C GLN A 91 4.70 -10.37 7.24
N LEU A 92 3.93 -9.39 6.78
CA LEU A 92 3.86 -9.00 5.37
C LEU A 92 5.08 -8.17 4.94
N GLY A 93 5.90 -7.68 5.88
CA GLY A 93 6.98 -6.74 5.56
C GLY A 93 6.47 -5.37 5.10
N ILE A 94 5.21 -5.02 5.40
CA ILE A 94 4.60 -3.74 5.04
C ILE A 94 4.53 -2.89 6.32
N PRO A 95 5.25 -1.77 6.43
CA PRO A 95 5.14 -0.91 7.60
C PRO A 95 3.71 -0.38 7.78
N LYS A 96 3.12 -0.49 8.98
CA LYS A 96 1.75 -0.02 9.27
C LYS A 96 1.48 1.43 8.80
N ARG A 97 2.48 2.31 8.92
CA ARG A 97 2.41 3.72 8.46
C ARG A 97 2.26 3.90 6.94
N HIS A 98 2.61 2.89 6.16
CA HIS A 98 2.48 2.90 4.70
C HIS A 98 1.37 1.96 4.23
N ALA A 99 0.89 1.10 5.11
CA ALA A 99 -0.16 0.14 4.81
C ALA A 99 -1.48 0.86 4.52
N ALA A 100 -2.13 0.46 3.44
CA ALA A 100 -3.44 0.96 3.07
C ALA A 100 -4.30 -0.14 2.45
N ILE A 101 -5.61 0.08 2.51
CA ILE A 101 -6.63 -0.72 1.85
C ILE A 101 -7.43 0.19 0.91
N GLU A 102 -7.68 -0.31 -0.28
CA GLU A 102 -8.56 0.32 -1.27
C GLU A 102 -9.58 -0.69 -1.75
N ILE A 103 -10.84 -0.28 -1.82
CA ILE A 103 -11.95 -1.09 -2.34
C ILE A 103 -12.47 -0.38 -3.58
N LYS A 104 -12.40 -1.05 -4.73
CA LYS A 104 -12.92 -0.56 -6.00
C LYS A 104 -14.16 -1.33 -6.40
N GLY A 105 -15.06 -0.62 -7.07
CA GLY A 105 -16.30 -1.19 -7.53
C GLY A 105 -17.33 -0.13 -7.89
N LYS A 106 -18.44 -0.58 -8.46
CA LYS A 106 -19.48 0.31 -8.97
C LYS A 106 -20.23 1.01 -7.84
N GLY A 107 -20.03 2.33 -7.69
CA GLY A 107 -20.76 3.11 -6.69
C GLY A 107 -20.36 2.79 -5.25
N VAL A 108 -19.16 2.23 -5.04
CA VAL A 108 -18.61 1.97 -3.70
C VAL A 108 -18.52 3.28 -2.92
N ASN A 109 -19.07 3.26 -1.71
CA ASN A 109 -18.98 4.33 -0.72
C ASN A 109 -18.56 3.71 0.61
N TYR A 110 -17.52 4.20 1.27
CA TYR A 110 -17.06 3.64 2.55
C TYR A 110 -18.07 3.76 3.70
N SER A 111 -19.10 4.60 3.55
CA SER A 111 -20.24 4.66 4.47
C SER A 111 -21.17 3.44 4.31
N TYR A 112 -21.20 2.82 3.13
CA TYR A 112 -21.98 1.63 2.81
C TYR A 112 -21.39 0.91 1.59
N ILE A 113 -20.79 -0.26 1.82
CA ILE A 113 -20.23 -1.10 0.76
C ILE A 113 -21.25 -2.20 0.47
N ASP A 114 -21.76 -2.22 -0.75
CA ASP A 114 -22.54 -3.35 -1.27
C ASP A 114 -21.55 -4.40 -1.81
N PRO A 115 -21.47 -5.61 -1.19
CA PRO A 115 -20.58 -6.67 -1.64
C PRO A 115 -20.76 -7.07 -3.10
N GLU A 116 -21.96 -6.91 -3.67
CA GLU A 116 -22.23 -7.28 -5.06
C GLU A 116 -21.60 -6.29 -6.06
N ASN A 117 -21.28 -5.09 -5.59
CA ASN A 117 -20.67 -4.05 -6.40
C ASN A 117 -19.15 -3.97 -6.22
N VAL A 118 -18.56 -4.79 -5.34
CA VAL A 118 -17.10 -4.84 -5.15
C VAL A 118 -16.47 -5.63 -6.29
N GLU A 119 -15.57 -4.97 -7.01
CA GLU A 119 -14.83 -5.55 -8.14
C GLU A 119 -13.40 -5.91 -7.72
N GLU A 120 -12.77 -5.06 -6.90
CA GLU A 120 -11.41 -5.29 -6.43
C GLU A 120 -11.22 -4.87 -4.98
N ILE A 121 -10.41 -5.64 -4.26
CA ILE A 121 -9.86 -5.27 -2.97
C ILE A 121 -8.35 -5.17 -3.12
N ARG A 122 -7.79 -4.04 -2.73
CA ARG A 122 -6.38 -3.69 -2.90
C ARG A 122 -5.76 -3.45 -1.55
N ILE A 123 -4.59 -4.02 -1.31
CA ILE A 123 -3.84 -3.86 -0.06
C ILE A 123 -2.36 -3.68 -0.37
N GLY A 124 -1.71 -2.73 0.28
CA GLY A 124 -0.29 -2.52 0.05
C GLY A 124 0.20 -1.18 0.54
N PHE A 125 1.12 -0.59 -0.20
CA PHE A 125 1.87 0.59 0.17
C PHE A 125 1.17 1.88 -0.30
N GLY A 126 0.05 2.23 0.33
CA GLY A 126 -0.72 3.42 -0.05
C GLY A 126 -1.11 3.39 -1.52
N TYR A 127 -1.02 4.53 -2.22
CA TYR A 127 -1.33 4.64 -3.66
C TYR A 127 -0.29 4.02 -4.61
N ARG A 128 0.80 3.41 -4.11
CA ARG A 128 1.95 3.06 -4.94
C ARG A 128 1.87 1.64 -5.50
N SER A 129 1.73 0.67 -4.62
CA SER A 129 1.84 -0.74 -4.98
C SER A 129 0.87 -1.57 -4.17
N HIS A 130 0.17 -2.49 -4.82
CA HIS A 130 -0.93 -3.23 -4.24
C HIS A 130 -0.88 -4.72 -4.59
N LEU A 131 -1.18 -5.56 -3.63
CA LEU A 131 -1.82 -6.85 -3.88
C LEU A 131 -3.27 -6.57 -4.26
N VAL A 132 -3.67 -6.99 -5.45
CA VAL A 132 -5.02 -6.81 -5.98
C VAL A 132 -5.74 -8.14 -6.00
N TYR A 133 -6.84 -8.19 -5.25
CA TYR A 133 -7.79 -9.29 -5.21
C TYR A 133 -8.98 -8.89 -6.08
N ALA A 134 -8.98 -9.31 -7.34
CA ALA A 134 -10.10 -9.11 -8.25
C ALA A 134 -11.22 -10.11 -7.92
N VAL A 135 -12.32 -9.61 -7.37
CA VAL A 135 -13.41 -10.43 -6.82
C VAL A 135 -14.32 -10.91 -7.93
N ASN A 136 -14.49 -12.23 -8.04
CA ASN A 136 -15.40 -12.82 -9.02
C ASN A 136 -16.81 -12.96 -8.41
N THR A 137 -17.67 -11.98 -8.67
CA THR A 137 -19.04 -11.90 -8.14
C THR A 137 -20.01 -12.88 -8.81
N ASP A 138 -19.66 -13.48 -9.95
CA ASP A 138 -20.51 -14.44 -10.67
C ASP A 138 -20.57 -15.82 -9.99
N LYS A 139 -19.64 -16.11 -9.08
CA LYS A 139 -19.59 -17.38 -8.33
C LYS A 139 -20.25 -17.23 -6.95
N LYS A 140 -21.53 -16.83 -6.94
CA LYS A 140 -22.36 -16.66 -5.73
C LYS A 140 -22.74 -18.00 -5.07
N VAL A 141 -21.80 -18.78 -4.52
CA VAL A 141 -22.11 -19.78 -3.47
C VAL A 141 -20.89 -20.01 -2.55
N GLY A 142 -20.98 -19.52 -1.32
CA GLY A 142 -20.19 -20.01 -0.16
C GLY A 142 -18.74 -19.52 -0.01
N ASN A 143 -17.97 -19.43 -1.09
CA ASN A 143 -16.57 -19.01 -1.08
C ASN A 143 -16.35 -17.89 -2.11
N LEU A 144 -16.00 -16.68 -1.68
CA LEU A 144 -15.55 -15.66 -2.63
C LEU A 144 -14.31 -16.19 -3.34
N GLN A 145 -14.39 -16.26 -4.66
CA GLN A 145 -13.24 -16.52 -5.51
C GLN A 145 -12.66 -15.19 -5.94
N TYR A 146 -11.33 -15.12 -5.97
CA TYR A 146 -10.60 -13.96 -6.42
C TYR A 146 -9.48 -14.39 -7.36
N ASP A 147 -9.16 -13.53 -8.32
CA ASP A 147 -7.89 -13.57 -9.03
C ASP A 147 -6.91 -12.64 -8.31
N LEU A 148 -5.67 -13.11 -8.09
CA LEU A 148 -4.65 -12.35 -7.36
C LEU A 148 -3.52 -11.95 -8.28
N TYR A 149 -3.19 -10.66 -8.28
CA TYR A 149 -2.01 -10.13 -8.95
C TYR A 149 -1.43 -8.96 -8.16
N VAL A 150 -0.22 -8.55 -8.53
CA VAL A 150 0.45 -7.39 -7.94
C VAL A 150 0.38 -6.26 -8.96
N GLU A 151 -0.14 -5.12 -8.53
CA GLU A 151 -0.11 -3.87 -9.28
C GLU A 151 1.00 -2.99 -8.70
N CYS A 152 1.95 -2.61 -9.54
CA CYS A 152 3.08 -1.75 -9.21
C CYS A 152 2.91 -0.46 -9.98
N SER A 153 2.94 0.69 -9.31
CA SER A 153 3.00 1.95 -10.03
C SER A 153 4.38 2.08 -10.66
N ASP A 154 4.44 2.19 -11.99
CA ASP A 154 5.65 2.57 -12.69
C ASP A 154 6.02 4.00 -12.27
N LYS A 155 7.29 4.20 -11.88
CA LYS A 155 7.85 5.50 -11.47
C LYS A 155 7.82 6.51 -12.62
#